data_AF-A0A8X6L379-F1
#
_entry.id   AF-A0A8X6L379-F1
#
_cell.length_a   1.000
_cell.length_b   1.000
_cell.length_c   1.000
_cell.angle_alpha   90.00
_cell.angle_beta   90.00
_cell.angle_gamma   90.00
#
_symmetry.space_group_name_H-M   'P 1'
#
loop_
_entity.id
_entity.type
_entity.pdbx_description
1 polymer ?
#
loop_
_entity_poly.entity_id
_entity_poly.type
_entity_poly.pdbx_seq_one_letter_code
_entity_poly.pdbx_strand_id
1 'polypeptide(L)'
;MSNGIEPLITGALGVLGLSIGLAGYNYINCRHYECCDNRWVDFKSTELEEEFRKNLFGQHLAKRVIPKDVNTHVLKIKPKKALVMSFHGWTGCGKNHVSRMLANHMFAKGSDSEYHHLYIGSRDFPHKQEVNKYRERLRKEIEEATKKCGRSLFIFDEVDKIAPGVLDALKPYVDYHENINGVDYRRNIFIFLSDAGGNNITAVALKFWSEGIEREYITLKDVEPIISRGAFNEPGGLWHSDLVKKDLIDVYVPFLPLEKKHVKNCIIAELRSRNMRTDSVIVDRIANQLLYVPEEAELFSVSGCKKVNQKVDLFATDEF
;
A
#
# COMPACT_ATOMS: atom_id res chain seq x y z
N MET A 1 76.84 9.24 8.56
CA MET A 1 75.39 9.45 8.77
C MET A 1 74.88 10.28 7.61
N SER A 2 74.02 9.73 6.77
CA SER A 2 73.04 10.49 5.98
C SER A 2 71.93 9.52 5.62
N ASN A 3 70.76 9.78 6.18
CA ASN A 3 69.57 8.93 6.15
C ASN A 3 68.87 9.03 4.78
N GLY A 4 68.49 7.88 4.24
CA GLY A 4 67.51 7.78 3.16
C GLY A 4 66.11 8.02 3.69
N ILE A 5 65.34 8.84 2.99
CA ILE A 5 63.92 9.12 3.24
C ILE A 5 63.12 8.08 2.45
N GLU A 6 62.36 7.23 3.14
CA GLU A 6 61.37 6.33 2.53
C GLU A 6 60.09 7.08 2.11
N PRO A 7 59.40 6.66 1.02
CA PRO A 7 58.19 7.31 0.55
C PRO A 7 56.94 6.69 1.19
N LEU A 8 56.26 7.43 2.08
CA LEU A 8 55.00 7.00 2.71
C LEU A 8 53.74 7.72 2.16
N ILE A 9 53.81 8.40 1.01
CA ILE A 9 52.75 9.36 0.58
C ILE A 9 51.92 8.85 -0.62
N THR A 10 52.36 7.82 -1.34
CA THR A 10 51.72 7.40 -2.61
C THR A 10 50.41 6.62 -2.45
N GLY A 11 50.12 6.04 -1.27
CA GLY A 11 48.88 5.28 -1.04
C GLY A 11 47.65 6.14 -0.74
N ALA A 12 47.82 7.27 -0.06
CA ALA A 12 46.69 8.10 0.40
C ALA A 12 46.00 8.87 -0.74
N LEU A 13 46.76 9.35 -1.72
CA LEU A 13 46.23 10.10 -2.87
C LEU A 13 45.44 9.22 -3.85
N GLY A 14 45.86 7.95 -4.04
CA GLY A 14 45.13 7.00 -4.90
C GLY A 14 43.77 6.59 -4.33
N VAL A 15 43.71 6.37 -3.01
CA VAL A 15 42.46 6.02 -2.30
C VAL A 15 41.49 7.21 -2.24
N LEU A 16 42.00 8.44 -2.03
CA LEU A 16 41.19 9.66 -2.05
C LEU A 16 40.70 10.01 -3.46
N GLY A 17 41.52 9.84 -4.51
CA GLY A 17 41.11 10.08 -5.89
C GLY A 17 40.03 9.12 -6.39
N LEU A 18 40.15 7.82 -6.06
CA LEU A 18 39.15 6.80 -6.40
C LEU A 18 37.82 7.03 -5.67
N SER A 19 37.86 7.41 -4.40
CA SER A 19 36.64 7.66 -3.60
C SER A 19 35.91 8.94 -4.04
N ILE A 20 36.64 10.01 -4.40
CA ILE A 20 36.05 11.23 -4.99
C ILE A 20 35.48 10.95 -6.39
N GLY A 21 36.18 10.15 -7.21
CA GLY A 21 35.70 9.72 -8.52
C GLY A 21 34.42 8.87 -8.46
N LEU A 22 34.35 7.91 -7.53
CA LEU A 22 33.16 7.09 -7.28
C LEU A 22 31.99 7.91 -6.72
N ALA A 23 32.25 8.83 -5.79
CA ALA A 23 31.24 9.72 -5.25
C ALA A 23 30.69 10.67 -6.33
N GLY A 24 31.56 11.24 -7.17
CA GLY A 24 31.17 12.07 -8.31
C GLY A 24 30.38 11.29 -9.37
N TYR A 25 30.83 10.07 -9.70
CA TYR A 25 30.14 9.18 -10.63
C TYR A 25 28.75 8.80 -10.12
N ASN A 26 28.64 8.35 -8.86
CA ASN A 26 27.35 8.02 -8.25
C ASN A 26 26.43 9.24 -8.20
N TYR A 27 26.95 10.41 -7.85
CA TYR A 27 26.16 11.65 -7.84
C TYR A 27 25.59 12.01 -9.22
N ILE A 28 26.40 11.88 -10.28
CA ILE A 28 25.97 12.12 -11.67
C ILE A 28 24.98 11.04 -12.12
N ASN A 29 25.25 9.77 -11.82
CA ASN A 29 24.37 8.66 -12.18
C ASN A 29 23.00 8.81 -11.51
N CYS A 30 22.97 9.15 -10.22
CA CYS A 30 21.74 9.40 -9.46
C CYS A 30 21.02 10.70 -9.85
N ARG A 31 21.56 11.48 -10.79
CA ARG A 31 20.85 12.61 -11.43
C ARG A 31 19.99 12.15 -12.60
N HIS A 32 20.40 11.08 -13.28
CA HIS A 32 19.74 10.57 -14.49
C HIS A 32 18.98 9.26 -14.24
N TYR A 33 19.40 8.49 -13.24
CA TYR A 33 18.83 7.20 -12.87
C TYR A 33 18.39 7.22 -11.40
N GLU A 34 17.44 6.33 -11.09
CA GLU A 34 16.87 6.22 -9.75
C GLU A 34 17.89 5.60 -8.78
N CYS A 35 18.05 6.23 -7.62
CA CYS A 35 18.96 5.81 -6.57
C CYS A 35 18.27 5.80 -5.21
N CYS A 36 18.75 4.94 -4.29
CA CYS A 36 18.19 4.86 -2.94
C CYS A 36 18.69 6.00 -2.03
N ASP A 37 18.48 7.24 -2.43
CA ASP A 37 18.83 8.45 -1.69
C ASP A 37 17.59 9.32 -1.44
N ASN A 38 17.77 10.50 -0.83
CA ASN A 38 16.67 11.41 -0.52
C ASN A 38 16.21 12.25 -1.74
N ARG A 39 16.78 12.03 -2.94
CA ARG A 39 16.28 12.66 -4.17
C ARG A 39 15.14 11.85 -4.76
N TRP A 40 15.25 10.52 -4.71
CA TRP A 40 14.27 9.61 -5.30
C TRP A 40 13.36 8.96 -4.25
N VAL A 41 13.85 8.77 -3.03
CA VAL A 41 13.10 8.20 -1.90
C VAL A 41 12.98 9.29 -0.83
N ASP A 42 12.04 10.21 -1.05
CA ASP A 42 11.77 11.34 -0.17
C ASP A 42 10.32 11.30 0.30
N PHE A 43 10.13 10.86 1.53
CA PHE A 43 8.80 10.74 2.09
C PHE A 43 8.34 12.06 2.71
N LYS A 44 7.39 12.71 2.02
CA LYS A 44 6.80 13.98 2.46
C LYS A 44 5.63 13.77 3.42
N SER A 45 5.97 13.53 4.68
CA SER A 45 5.01 13.16 5.73
C SER A 45 3.80 14.11 5.90
N THR A 46 3.97 15.42 5.71
CA THR A 46 2.89 16.41 5.87
C THR A 46 1.92 16.46 4.70
N GLU A 47 2.28 15.89 3.54
CA GLU A 47 1.45 15.95 2.32
C GLU A 47 0.47 14.77 2.25
N LEU A 48 0.81 13.62 2.85
CA LEU A 48 0.03 12.39 2.74
C LEU A 48 -1.38 12.49 3.37
N GLU A 49 -1.50 13.15 4.52
CA GLU A 49 -2.80 13.35 5.18
C GLU A 49 -3.74 14.21 4.32
N GLU A 50 -3.19 15.27 3.72
CA GLU A 50 -3.93 16.19 2.87
C GLU A 50 -4.35 15.52 1.55
N GLU A 51 -3.46 14.72 0.96
CA GLU A 51 -3.77 13.88 -0.19
C GLU A 51 -4.95 12.95 0.11
N PHE A 52 -4.90 12.24 1.23
CA PHE A 52 -5.98 11.34 1.64
C PHE A 52 -7.27 12.11 1.93
N ARG A 53 -7.18 13.30 2.53
CA ARG A 53 -8.34 14.14 2.78
C ARG A 53 -9.08 14.49 1.48
N LYS A 54 -8.34 14.87 0.43
CA LYS A 54 -8.88 15.26 -0.88
C LYS A 54 -9.35 14.09 -1.72
N ASN A 55 -8.61 12.97 -1.72
CA ASN A 55 -8.70 11.95 -2.76
C ASN A 55 -9.21 10.59 -2.28
N LEU A 56 -9.42 10.39 -0.97
CA LEU A 56 -10.00 9.16 -0.42
C LEU A 56 -11.40 9.44 0.14
N PHE A 57 -12.46 8.89 -0.45
CA PHE A 57 -13.83 9.19 0.00
C PHE A 57 -14.38 8.09 0.92
N GLY A 58 -15.05 8.49 2.01
CA GLY A 58 -15.78 7.57 2.89
C GLY A 58 -14.92 6.63 3.75
N GLN A 59 -13.61 6.85 3.87
CA GLN A 59 -12.68 5.98 4.63
C GLN A 59 -12.02 6.72 5.80
N HIS A 60 -12.80 7.22 6.76
CA HIS A 60 -12.26 7.99 7.90
C HIS A 60 -11.26 7.19 8.75
N LEU A 61 -11.46 5.87 8.89
CA LEU A 61 -10.52 4.99 9.60
C LEU A 61 -9.16 4.92 8.90
N ALA A 62 -9.14 4.63 7.60
CA ALA A 62 -7.90 4.57 6.81
C ALA A 62 -7.20 5.94 6.74
N LYS A 63 -7.96 7.04 6.60
CA LYS A 63 -7.43 8.41 6.62
C LYS A 63 -6.64 8.75 7.87
N ARG A 64 -7.04 8.19 9.02
CA ARG A 64 -6.40 8.46 10.30
C ARG A 64 -5.21 7.54 10.57
N VAL A 65 -5.38 6.25 10.30
CA VAL A 65 -4.41 5.22 10.71
C VAL A 65 -3.19 5.21 9.83
N ILE A 66 -3.37 5.19 8.51
CA ILE A 66 -2.28 4.94 7.57
C ILE A 66 -1.25 6.07 7.61
N PRO A 67 -1.62 7.37 7.50
CA PRO A 67 -0.61 8.43 7.54
C PRO A 67 0.13 8.44 8.87
N LYS A 68 -0.58 8.24 9.99
CA LYS A 68 0.03 8.18 11.33
C LYS A 68 1.10 7.09 11.42
N ASP A 69 0.78 5.87 11.02
CA ASP A 69 1.68 4.73 11.19
C ASP A 69 2.85 4.77 10.21
N VAL A 70 2.60 5.18 8.96
CA VAL A 70 3.65 5.41 7.96
C VAL A 70 4.58 6.54 8.39
N ASN A 71 4.05 7.71 8.76
CA ASN A 71 4.85 8.84 9.25
C ASN A 71 5.71 8.43 10.44
N THR A 72 5.09 7.74 11.41
CA THR A 72 5.79 7.26 12.61
C THR A 72 6.90 6.25 12.26
N HIS A 73 6.69 5.40 11.26
CA HIS A 73 7.69 4.42 10.84
C HIS A 73 8.85 5.09 10.09
N VAL A 74 8.56 5.90 9.08
CA VAL A 74 9.57 6.51 8.20
C VAL A 74 10.44 7.52 8.95
N LEU A 75 9.86 8.27 9.89
CA LEU A 75 10.59 9.27 10.69
C LEU A 75 11.45 8.65 11.80
N LYS A 76 11.28 7.36 12.12
CA LYS A 76 12.13 6.68 13.12
C LYS A 76 13.54 6.50 12.57
N ILE A 77 14.53 7.00 13.32
CA ILE A 77 15.94 6.83 12.99
C ILE A 77 16.33 5.35 12.93
N LYS A 78 15.84 4.52 13.87
CA LYS A 78 16.13 3.08 13.92
C LYS A 78 14.85 2.30 14.26
N PRO A 79 14.01 1.95 13.26
CA PRO A 79 12.85 1.08 13.50
C PRO A 79 13.31 -0.29 14.01
N LYS A 80 12.47 -0.95 14.82
CA LYS A 80 12.79 -2.28 15.40
C LYS A 80 12.46 -3.45 14.47
N LYS A 81 11.52 -3.26 13.55
CA LYS A 81 11.04 -4.18 12.52
C LYS A 81 10.47 -3.37 11.35
N ALA A 82 10.28 -4.02 10.21
CA ALA A 82 9.53 -3.45 9.08
C ALA A 82 8.10 -3.08 9.48
N LEU A 83 7.50 -2.08 8.83
CA LEU A 83 6.08 -1.78 9.02
C LEU A 83 5.24 -2.77 8.21
N VAL A 84 4.29 -3.43 8.85
CA VAL A 84 3.38 -4.39 8.21
C VAL A 84 1.94 -3.95 8.41
N MET A 85 1.26 -3.61 7.33
CA MET A 85 -0.15 -3.21 7.35
C MET A 85 -1.00 -4.21 6.56
N SER A 86 -2.22 -4.46 7.01
CA SER A 86 -3.16 -5.33 6.30
C SER A 86 -4.50 -4.63 6.08
N PHE A 87 -4.82 -4.37 4.81
CA PHE A 87 -6.00 -3.64 4.37
C PHE A 87 -7.11 -4.61 4.00
N HIS A 88 -8.26 -4.48 4.65
CA HIS A 88 -9.40 -5.38 4.50
C HIS A 88 -10.66 -4.61 4.17
N GLY A 89 -11.49 -5.12 3.26
CA GLY A 89 -12.76 -4.49 2.95
C GLY A 89 -13.31 -4.94 1.62
N TRP A 90 -14.50 -4.45 1.28
CA TRP A 90 -15.13 -4.79 0.00
C TRP A 90 -14.32 -4.27 -1.20
N THR A 91 -14.60 -4.84 -2.37
CA THR A 91 -13.96 -4.41 -3.62
C THR A 91 -14.34 -2.97 -3.96
N GLY A 92 -13.45 -2.25 -4.65
CA GLY A 92 -13.70 -0.88 -5.12
C GLY A 92 -13.78 0.20 -4.03
N CYS A 93 -13.45 -0.12 -2.77
CA CYS A 93 -13.51 0.82 -1.65
C CYS A 93 -12.25 1.66 -1.43
N GLY A 94 -11.18 1.42 -2.20
CA GLY A 94 -9.98 2.28 -2.24
C GLY A 94 -8.67 1.65 -1.75
N LYS A 95 -8.62 0.35 -1.43
CA LYS A 95 -7.38 -0.33 -0.97
C LYS A 95 -6.17 -0.08 -1.89
N ASN A 96 -6.31 -0.39 -3.18
CA ASN A 96 -5.25 -0.18 -4.17
C ASN A 96 -5.02 1.30 -4.50
N HIS A 97 -6.04 2.14 -4.33
CA HIS A 97 -5.91 3.59 -4.53
C HIS A 97 -5.01 4.19 -3.46
N VAL A 98 -5.20 3.77 -2.21
CA VAL A 98 -4.37 4.15 -1.07
C VAL A 98 -2.93 3.67 -1.23
N SER A 99 -2.70 2.42 -1.66
CA SER A 99 -1.33 1.93 -1.87
C SER A 99 -0.58 2.71 -2.96
N ARG A 100 -1.27 3.10 -4.04
CA ARG A 100 -0.70 3.97 -5.09
C ARG A 100 -0.40 5.37 -4.58
N MET A 101 -1.31 6.00 -3.84
CA MET A 101 -1.06 7.31 -3.22
C MET A 101 0.16 7.27 -2.30
N LEU A 102 0.33 6.19 -1.54
CA LEU A 102 1.51 6.00 -0.69
C LEU A 102 2.79 5.87 -1.53
N ALA A 103 2.80 5.05 -2.59
CA ALA A 103 3.95 4.93 -3.48
C ALA A 103 4.35 6.30 -4.08
N ASN A 104 3.36 7.09 -4.51
CA ASN A 104 3.57 8.44 -5.04
C ASN A 104 4.13 9.43 -4.00
N HIS A 105 3.88 9.20 -2.71
CA HIS A 105 4.44 10.02 -1.62
C HIS A 105 5.81 9.53 -1.15
N MET A 106 6.15 8.25 -1.38
CA MET A 106 7.43 7.67 -0.98
C MET A 106 8.50 7.82 -2.05
N PHE A 107 8.11 7.80 -3.33
CA PHE A 107 9.04 7.73 -4.44
C PHE A 107 8.75 8.80 -5.49
N ALA A 108 9.81 9.44 -6.01
CA ALA A 108 9.69 10.45 -7.06
C ALA A 108 9.04 9.91 -8.36
N LYS A 109 9.20 8.61 -8.64
CA LYS A 109 8.54 7.91 -9.75
C LYS A 109 7.22 7.24 -9.36
N GLY A 110 6.78 7.39 -8.12
CA GLY A 110 5.57 6.78 -7.61
C GLY A 110 5.53 5.26 -7.80
N SER A 111 4.44 4.74 -8.35
CA SER A 111 4.29 3.31 -8.63
C SER A 111 5.24 2.74 -9.68
N ASP A 112 5.90 3.60 -10.48
CA ASP A 112 6.90 3.19 -11.48
C ASP A 112 8.33 3.15 -10.90
N SER A 113 8.48 3.42 -9.60
CA SER A 113 9.75 3.30 -8.89
C SER A 113 10.25 1.88 -8.84
N GLU A 114 11.57 1.69 -9.00
CA GLU A 114 12.21 0.40 -8.82
C GLU A 114 12.18 -0.10 -7.36
N TYR A 115 11.72 0.72 -6.42
CA TYR A 115 11.56 0.42 -4.99
C TYR A 115 10.10 0.16 -4.59
N HIS A 116 9.18 0.24 -5.56
CA HIS A 116 7.78 -0.15 -5.42
C HIS A 116 7.58 -1.54 -6.04
N HIS A 117 7.25 -2.52 -5.22
CA HIS A 117 7.12 -3.92 -5.63
C HIS A 117 5.68 -4.39 -5.45
N LEU A 118 4.99 -4.70 -6.55
CA LEU A 118 3.59 -5.13 -6.55
C LEU A 118 3.47 -6.61 -6.94
N TYR A 119 2.95 -7.40 -6.00
CA TYR A 119 2.57 -8.79 -6.15
C TYR A 119 1.04 -8.91 -6.19
N ILE A 120 0.49 -9.57 -7.20
CA ILE A 120 -0.96 -9.79 -7.35
C ILE A 120 -1.24 -11.28 -7.22
N GLY A 121 -2.11 -11.65 -6.28
CA GLY A 121 -2.47 -13.04 -5.95
C GLY A 121 -2.76 -13.92 -7.16
N SER A 122 -3.70 -13.49 -7.99
CA SER A 122 -4.13 -14.25 -9.18
C SER A 122 -3.09 -14.30 -10.30
N ARG A 123 -2.19 -13.32 -10.40
CA ARG A 123 -1.18 -13.21 -11.47
C ARG A 123 0.12 -13.92 -11.10
N ASP A 124 0.63 -13.64 -9.90
CA ASP A 124 1.98 -14.03 -9.50
C ASP A 124 1.98 -15.36 -8.75
N PHE A 125 0.84 -15.77 -8.19
CA PHE A 125 0.68 -17.03 -7.46
C PHE A 125 -0.53 -17.88 -7.96
N PRO A 126 -0.68 -18.10 -9.29
CA PRO A 126 -1.90 -18.68 -9.86
C PRO A 126 -2.12 -20.16 -9.49
N HIS A 127 -1.04 -20.92 -9.22
CA HIS A 127 -1.12 -22.36 -9.00
C HIS A 127 -0.94 -22.70 -7.51
N LYS A 128 -2.04 -23.07 -6.85
CA LYS A 128 -2.06 -23.35 -5.41
C LYS A 128 -1.12 -24.46 -4.95
N GLN A 129 -0.64 -25.32 -5.85
CA GLN A 129 0.29 -26.42 -5.55
C GLN A 129 1.77 -25.98 -5.54
N GLU A 130 2.11 -24.84 -6.15
CA GLU A 130 3.50 -24.38 -6.31
C GLU A 130 4.03 -23.58 -5.11
N VAL A 131 3.50 -23.83 -3.90
CA VAL A 131 3.79 -23.03 -2.70
C VAL A 131 5.30 -22.89 -2.44
N ASN A 132 6.07 -23.98 -2.48
CA ASN A 132 7.51 -23.93 -2.20
C ASN A 132 8.28 -23.08 -3.23
N LYS A 133 7.96 -23.24 -4.51
CA LYS A 133 8.53 -22.43 -5.60
C LYS A 133 8.26 -20.94 -5.39
N TYR A 134 7.03 -20.58 -5.00
CA TYR A 134 6.67 -19.20 -4.71
C TYR A 134 7.38 -18.64 -3.49
N ARG A 135 7.56 -19.46 -2.44
CA ARG A 135 8.31 -19.07 -1.24
C ARG A 135 9.79 -18.80 -1.55
N GLU A 136 10.42 -19.65 -2.34
CA GLU A 136 11.81 -19.47 -2.76
C GLU A 136 12.00 -18.21 -3.61
N ARG A 137 11.12 -18.01 -4.60
CA ARG A 137 11.12 -16.79 -5.43
C ARG A 137 10.95 -15.53 -4.58
N LEU A 138 9.96 -15.52 -3.68
CA LEU A 138 9.69 -14.38 -2.81
C LEU A 138 10.89 -14.03 -1.94
N ARG A 139 11.54 -15.01 -1.30
CA ARG A 139 12.75 -14.74 -0.50
C ARG A 139 13.81 -14.03 -1.32
N LYS A 140 14.12 -14.56 -2.51
CA LYS A 140 15.12 -13.99 -3.40
C LYS A 140 14.78 -12.55 -3.78
N GLU A 141 13.55 -12.30 -4.22
CA GLU A 141 13.12 -10.97 -4.65
C GLU A 141 13.14 -9.94 -3.52
N ILE A 142 12.68 -10.30 -2.30
CA ILE A 142 12.74 -9.40 -1.13
C ILE A 142 14.19 -9.08 -0.76
N GLU A 143 15.08 -10.07 -0.78
CA GLU A 143 16.50 -9.88 -0.51
C GLU A 143 17.19 -8.97 -1.54
N GLU A 144 16.95 -9.20 -2.82
CA GLU A 144 17.52 -8.41 -3.92
C GLU A 144 17.00 -6.97 -3.90
N ALA A 145 15.69 -6.80 -3.71
CA ALA A 145 15.06 -5.49 -3.58
C ALA A 145 15.61 -4.69 -2.40
N THR A 146 15.69 -5.31 -1.23
CA THR A 146 16.17 -4.63 -0.01
C THR A 146 17.66 -4.27 -0.10
N LYS A 147 18.48 -5.12 -0.75
CA LYS A 147 19.88 -4.80 -1.05
C LYS A 147 20.01 -3.58 -1.97
N LYS A 148 19.10 -3.43 -2.92
CA LYS A 148 19.06 -2.26 -3.81
C LYS A 148 18.59 -1.00 -3.07
N CYS A 149 17.57 -1.13 -2.23
CA CYS A 149 17.13 -0.06 -1.35
C CYS A 149 16.46 -0.60 -0.08
N GLY A 150 16.98 -0.23 1.09
CA GLY A 150 16.37 -0.61 2.37
C GLY A 150 15.06 0.11 2.71
N ARG A 151 14.56 0.98 1.82
CA ARG A 151 13.33 1.77 1.98
C ARG A 151 12.29 1.36 0.92
N SER A 152 12.20 0.06 0.65
CA SER A 152 11.28 -0.49 -0.34
C SER A 152 9.86 -0.65 0.20
N LEU A 153 8.89 -0.52 -0.70
CA LEU A 153 7.47 -0.73 -0.46
C LEU A 153 7.02 -2.00 -1.18
N PHE A 154 6.60 -3.01 -0.43
CA PHE A 154 6.10 -4.28 -0.94
C PHE A 154 4.58 -4.35 -0.77
N ILE A 155 3.85 -4.40 -1.88
CA ILE A 155 2.40 -4.53 -1.92
C ILE A 155 2.04 -5.95 -2.37
N PHE A 156 1.24 -6.63 -1.57
CA PHE A 156 0.64 -7.92 -1.90
C PHE A 156 -0.86 -7.71 -2.05
N ASP A 157 -1.34 -7.71 -3.28
CA ASP A 157 -2.74 -7.57 -3.65
C ASP A 157 -3.42 -8.93 -3.82
N GLU A 158 -4.74 -8.96 -3.66
CA GLU A 158 -5.57 -10.17 -3.73
C GLU A 158 -5.04 -11.29 -2.83
N VAL A 159 -4.69 -10.95 -1.58
CA VAL A 159 -4.09 -11.90 -0.63
C VAL A 159 -5.03 -13.07 -0.31
N ASP A 160 -6.34 -12.86 -0.40
CA ASP A 160 -7.35 -13.93 -0.31
C ASP A 160 -7.27 -14.95 -1.45
N LYS A 161 -6.57 -14.64 -2.55
CA LYS A 161 -6.31 -15.57 -3.66
C LYS A 161 -4.97 -16.29 -3.57
N ILE A 162 -4.07 -15.84 -2.71
CA ILE A 162 -2.77 -16.47 -2.48
C ILE A 162 -2.96 -17.78 -1.70
N ALA A 163 -2.25 -18.84 -2.08
CA ALA A 163 -2.30 -20.10 -1.36
C ALA A 163 -1.71 -19.97 0.07
N PRO A 164 -2.33 -20.61 1.08
CA PRO A 164 -1.78 -20.65 2.43
C PRO A 164 -0.32 -21.12 2.45
N GLY A 165 0.50 -20.51 3.30
CA GLY A 165 1.92 -20.84 3.46
C GLY A 165 2.87 -20.11 2.50
N VAL A 166 2.39 -19.49 1.42
CA VAL A 166 3.24 -18.67 0.54
C VAL A 166 3.81 -17.47 1.29
N LEU A 167 2.98 -16.73 2.02
CA LEU A 167 3.39 -15.52 2.75
C LEU A 167 4.27 -15.82 3.99
N ASP A 168 4.35 -17.08 4.44
CA ASP A 168 5.29 -17.49 5.49
C ASP A 168 6.76 -17.33 5.07
N ALA A 169 7.02 -17.16 3.77
CA ALA A 169 8.33 -16.77 3.27
C ALA A 169 8.79 -15.41 3.79
N LEU A 170 7.85 -14.50 4.11
CA LEU A 170 8.15 -13.13 4.51
C LEU A 170 8.58 -12.99 5.97
N LYS A 171 8.26 -14.00 6.79
CA LYS A 171 8.45 -13.99 8.24
C LYS A 171 9.83 -13.45 8.68
N PRO A 172 10.97 -13.93 8.14
CA PRO A 172 12.27 -13.42 8.56
C PRO A 172 12.42 -11.90 8.33
N TYR A 173 11.85 -11.36 7.25
CA TYR A 173 12.05 -9.98 6.84
C TYR A 173 11.12 -8.98 7.55
N VAL A 174 10.09 -9.48 8.23
CA VAL A 174 9.12 -8.65 8.98
C VAL A 174 9.18 -8.85 10.50
N ASP A 175 9.95 -9.84 10.97
CA ASP A 175 10.24 -10.06 12.39
C ASP A 175 11.26 -9.05 12.94
N TYR A 176 11.56 -9.10 14.23
CA TYR A 176 12.39 -8.14 14.97
C TYR A 176 13.91 -8.35 14.79
N HIS A 177 14.35 -8.93 13.67
CA HIS A 177 15.76 -9.15 13.38
C HIS A 177 16.46 -7.82 13.01
N GLU A 178 17.66 -7.57 13.56
CA GLU A 178 18.41 -6.35 13.23
C GLU A 178 18.94 -6.36 11.79
N ASN A 179 19.41 -7.52 11.33
CA ASN A 179 19.74 -7.79 9.95
C ASN A 179 19.64 -9.30 9.69
N ILE A 180 19.51 -9.67 8.42
CA ILE A 180 19.65 -11.06 7.96
C ILE A 180 20.73 -11.04 6.88
N ASN A 181 21.78 -11.85 7.05
CA ASN A 181 22.91 -11.90 6.13
C ASN A 181 23.51 -10.51 5.82
N GLY A 182 23.57 -9.62 6.82
CA GLY A 182 24.10 -8.27 6.69
C GLY A 182 23.16 -7.25 6.06
N VAL A 183 21.91 -7.63 5.73
CA VAL A 183 20.89 -6.74 5.15
C VAL A 183 19.88 -6.32 6.21
N ASP A 184 19.61 -5.01 6.33
CA ASP A 184 18.63 -4.45 7.27
C ASP A 184 17.28 -4.24 6.55
N TYR A 185 16.26 -4.99 7.00
CA TYR A 185 14.90 -4.95 6.42
C TYR A 185 13.96 -4.02 7.17
N ARG A 186 14.40 -3.45 8.30
CA ARG A 186 13.49 -2.79 9.28
C ARG A 186 12.89 -1.49 8.78
N ARG A 187 13.40 -0.92 7.69
CA ARG A 187 12.88 0.30 7.05
C ARG A 187 11.93 0.02 5.88
N ASN A 188 11.74 -1.25 5.52
CA ASN A 188 10.78 -1.63 4.50
C ASN A 188 9.34 -1.53 5.03
N ILE A 189 8.41 -1.33 4.10
CA ILE A 189 6.98 -1.33 4.38
C ILE A 189 6.34 -2.47 3.58
N PHE A 190 5.53 -3.29 4.25
CA PHE A 190 4.76 -4.38 3.66
C PHE A 190 3.28 -4.08 3.82
N ILE A 191 2.52 -4.16 2.72
CA ILE A 191 1.07 -3.93 2.71
C ILE A 191 0.38 -5.12 2.07
N PHE A 192 -0.52 -5.74 2.82
CA PHE A 192 -1.40 -6.81 2.33
C PHE A 192 -2.77 -6.22 1.99
N LEU A 193 -3.29 -6.44 0.80
CA LEU A 193 -4.63 -6.04 0.38
C LEU A 193 -5.49 -7.29 0.21
N SER A 194 -6.64 -7.33 0.87
CA SER A 194 -7.53 -8.48 0.85
C SER A 194 -9.00 -8.07 0.81
N ASP A 195 -9.80 -8.82 0.04
CA ASP A 195 -11.26 -8.72 0.09
C ASP A 195 -11.86 -9.58 1.23
N ALA A 196 -11.05 -10.42 1.90
CA ALA A 196 -11.47 -11.24 3.04
C ALA A 196 -11.97 -10.36 4.19
N GLY A 197 -13.08 -10.81 4.80
CA GLY A 197 -13.80 -10.05 5.84
C GLY A 197 -14.62 -8.86 5.31
N GLY A 198 -14.64 -8.58 4.01
CA GLY A 198 -15.40 -7.46 3.42
C GLY A 198 -16.90 -7.52 3.71
N ASN A 199 -17.49 -8.72 3.71
CA ASN A 199 -18.89 -8.93 4.10
C ASN A 199 -19.15 -8.54 5.56
N ASN A 200 -18.28 -8.96 6.47
CA ASN A 200 -18.46 -8.68 7.89
C ASN A 200 -18.25 -7.19 8.20
N ILE A 201 -17.29 -6.53 7.56
CA ILE A 201 -17.09 -5.08 7.65
C ILE A 201 -18.34 -4.34 7.14
N THR A 202 -18.92 -4.79 6.03
CA THR A 202 -20.16 -4.25 5.47
C THR A 202 -21.33 -4.43 6.44
N ALA A 203 -21.42 -5.56 7.13
CA ALA A 203 -22.46 -5.81 8.12
C ALA A 203 -22.38 -4.84 9.31
N VAL A 204 -21.17 -4.46 9.77
CA VAL A 204 -21.02 -3.41 10.80
C VAL A 204 -21.53 -2.07 10.30
N ALA A 205 -21.12 -1.68 9.08
CA ALA A 205 -21.56 -0.41 8.49
C ALA A 205 -23.09 -0.37 8.33
N LEU A 206 -23.70 -1.49 7.90
CA LEU A 206 -25.15 -1.62 7.78
C LEU A 206 -25.84 -1.53 9.14
N LYS A 207 -25.27 -2.14 10.19
CA LYS A 207 -25.81 -2.06 11.55
C LYS A 207 -25.87 -0.61 12.04
N PHE A 208 -24.74 0.12 11.97
CA PHE A 208 -24.69 1.52 12.37
C PHE A 208 -25.71 2.37 11.62
N TRP A 209 -25.80 2.18 10.30
CA TRP A 209 -26.79 2.86 9.48
C TRP A 209 -28.23 2.54 9.91
N SER A 210 -28.55 1.26 10.16
CA SER A 210 -29.89 0.84 10.59
C SER A 210 -30.29 1.36 11.97
N GLU A 211 -29.31 1.66 12.81
CA GLU A 211 -29.48 2.27 14.14
C GLU A 211 -29.53 3.81 14.08
N GLY A 212 -29.43 4.40 12.87
CA GLY A 212 -29.41 5.85 12.68
C GLY A 212 -28.11 6.53 13.16
N ILE A 213 -27.05 5.76 13.37
CA ILE A 213 -25.75 6.25 13.83
C ILE A 213 -24.92 6.65 12.61
N GLU A 214 -24.31 7.83 12.65
CA GLU A 214 -23.46 8.27 11.54
C GLU A 214 -22.25 7.34 11.37
N ARG A 215 -21.89 7.10 10.10
CA ARG A 215 -20.77 6.26 9.71
C ARG A 215 -19.46 6.64 10.41
N GLU A 216 -19.23 7.94 10.58
CA GLU A 216 -18.02 8.50 11.15
C GLU A 216 -17.81 8.09 12.63
N TYR A 217 -18.84 7.61 13.32
CA TYR A 217 -18.73 7.02 14.67
C TYR A 217 -18.22 5.58 14.68
N ILE A 218 -18.18 4.88 13.54
CA ILE A 218 -17.56 3.55 13.46
C ILE A 218 -16.08 3.70 13.80
N THR A 219 -15.62 2.98 14.81
CA THR A 219 -14.23 2.99 15.27
C THR A 219 -13.48 1.73 14.84
N LEU A 220 -12.16 1.73 15.01
CA LEU A 220 -11.35 0.52 14.80
C LEU A 220 -11.79 -0.63 15.72
N LYS A 221 -12.18 -0.32 16.97
CA LYS A 221 -12.60 -1.33 17.95
C LYS A 221 -13.85 -2.10 17.51
N ASP A 222 -14.69 -1.48 16.70
CA ASP A 222 -15.90 -2.11 16.17
C ASP A 222 -15.59 -3.13 15.05
N VAL A 223 -14.44 -2.97 14.38
CA VAL A 223 -14.12 -3.71 13.14
C VAL A 223 -12.90 -4.63 13.28
N GLU A 224 -11.88 -4.27 14.05
CA GLU A 224 -10.67 -5.07 14.28
C GLU A 224 -10.97 -6.50 14.76
N PRO A 225 -11.86 -6.73 15.75
CA PRO A 225 -12.19 -8.08 16.20
C PRO A 225 -12.86 -8.95 15.12
N ILE A 226 -13.40 -8.32 14.08
CA ILE A 226 -14.08 -8.99 12.98
C ILE A 226 -13.07 -9.36 11.90
N ILE A 227 -12.10 -8.48 11.63
CA ILE A 227 -10.98 -8.81 10.74
C ILE A 227 -10.17 -9.96 11.34
N SER A 228 -9.84 -9.88 12.63
CA SER A 228 -9.01 -10.89 13.29
C SER A 228 -9.68 -12.26 13.40
N ARG A 229 -10.99 -12.31 13.67
CA ARG A 229 -11.75 -13.58 13.78
C ARG A 229 -12.38 -14.06 12.47
N GLY A 230 -12.61 -13.19 11.49
CA GLY A 230 -13.26 -13.53 10.23
C GLY A 230 -12.24 -13.73 9.12
N ALA A 231 -11.58 -12.64 8.72
CA ALA A 231 -10.72 -12.60 7.53
C ALA A 231 -9.54 -13.58 7.58
N PHE A 232 -8.98 -13.85 8.77
CA PHE A 232 -7.87 -14.81 8.93
C PHE A 232 -8.31 -16.25 9.17
N ASN A 233 -9.61 -16.49 9.27
CA ASN A 233 -10.20 -17.83 9.35
C ASN A 233 -10.80 -18.29 8.01
N GLU A 234 -10.82 -17.42 7.00
CA GLU A 234 -11.14 -17.76 5.62
C GLU A 234 -9.89 -18.26 4.86
N PRO A 235 -9.99 -19.26 3.98
CA PRO A 235 -8.86 -19.73 3.18
C PRO A 235 -8.24 -18.61 2.32
N GLY A 236 -6.94 -18.40 2.44
CA GLY A 236 -6.18 -17.38 1.72
C GLY A 236 -4.74 -17.27 2.22
N GLY A 237 -3.96 -16.30 1.73
CA GLY A 237 -2.53 -16.20 2.01
C GLY A 237 -2.18 -15.92 3.48
N LEU A 238 -3.11 -15.30 4.21
CA LEU A 238 -2.95 -15.01 5.65
C LEU A 238 -3.57 -16.08 6.55
N TRP A 239 -4.36 -17.01 5.98
CA TRP A 239 -5.00 -18.10 6.71
C TRP A 239 -3.96 -19.00 7.37
N HIS A 240 -4.00 -19.10 8.70
CA HIS A 240 -3.01 -19.85 9.51
C HIS A 240 -1.54 -19.51 9.23
N SER A 241 -1.25 -18.35 8.62
CA SER A 241 0.10 -17.90 8.34
C SER A 241 0.87 -17.63 9.64
N ASP A 242 2.19 -17.78 9.57
CA ASP A 242 3.09 -17.40 10.65
C ASP A 242 3.00 -15.89 10.94
N LEU A 243 2.64 -15.07 9.95
CA LEU A 243 2.48 -13.62 10.09
C LEU A 243 1.37 -13.26 11.09
N VAL A 244 0.24 -13.95 11.00
CA VAL A 244 -0.89 -13.75 11.92
C VAL A 244 -0.62 -14.44 13.26
N LYS A 245 -0.15 -15.69 13.24
CA LYS A 245 0.08 -16.48 14.47
C LYS A 245 1.11 -15.86 15.42
N LYS A 246 2.07 -15.12 14.87
CA LYS A 246 3.13 -14.45 15.65
C LYS A 246 2.91 -12.95 15.82
N ASP A 247 1.73 -12.43 15.49
CA ASP A 247 1.40 -11.02 15.65
C ASP A 247 2.39 -10.09 14.93
N LEU A 248 2.78 -10.46 13.70
CA LEU A 248 3.76 -9.71 12.90
C LEU A 248 3.11 -8.60 12.07
N ILE A 249 1.78 -8.52 12.02
CA ILE A 249 1.06 -7.43 11.38
C ILE A 249 0.89 -6.31 12.41
N ASP A 250 1.40 -5.12 12.14
CA ASP A 250 1.36 -4.00 13.09
C ASP A 250 -0.03 -3.36 13.17
N VAL A 251 -0.76 -3.33 12.05
CA VAL A 251 -2.08 -2.71 12.00
C VAL A 251 -2.99 -3.32 10.95
N TYR A 252 -4.25 -3.50 11.33
CA TYR A 252 -5.34 -3.92 10.47
C TYR A 252 -6.18 -2.70 10.09
N VAL A 253 -6.24 -2.38 8.80
CA VAL A 253 -6.93 -1.20 8.29
C VAL A 253 -8.23 -1.59 7.59
N PRO A 254 -9.40 -1.34 8.20
CA PRO A 254 -10.68 -1.59 7.57
C PRO A 254 -11.02 -0.53 6.51
N PHE A 255 -11.53 -1.00 5.37
CA PHE A 255 -12.13 -0.22 4.30
C PHE A 255 -13.62 -0.51 4.26
N LEU A 256 -14.39 0.50 4.63
CA LEU A 256 -15.85 0.44 4.73
C LEU A 256 -16.51 0.51 3.34
N PRO A 257 -17.68 -0.11 3.13
CA PRO A 257 -18.40 -0.03 1.85
C PRO A 257 -18.76 1.42 1.49
N LEU A 258 -18.70 1.79 0.22
CA LEU A 258 -18.94 3.16 -0.21
C LEU A 258 -20.43 3.44 -0.41
N GLU A 259 -20.98 4.36 0.38
CA GLU A 259 -22.31 4.92 0.14
C GLU A 259 -22.41 5.69 -1.20
N LYS A 260 -23.63 5.83 -1.73
CA LYS A 260 -23.94 6.60 -2.95
C LYS A 260 -23.31 8.01 -2.93
N LYS A 261 -23.31 8.70 -1.79
CA LYS A 261 -22.66 10.03 -1.64
C LYS A 261 -21.15 9.99 -1.93
N HIS A 262 -20.45 8.93 -1.52
CA HIS A 262 -19.02 8.76 -1.78
C HIS A 262 -18.75 8.43 -3.25
N VAL A 263 -19.62 7.65 -3.88
CA VAL A 263 -19.56 7.35 -5.31
C VAL A 263 -19.73 8.63 -6.14
N LYS A 264 -20.67 9.51 -5.76
CA LYS A 264 -20.79 10.84 -6.39
C LYS A 264 -19.48 11.64 -6.30
N ASN A 265 -18.77 11.59 -5.17
CA ASN A 265 -17.46 12.23 -5.06
C ASN A 265 -16.41 11.61 -5.99
N CYS A 266 -16.39 10.29 -6.16
CA CYS A 266 -15.55 9.63 -7.16
C CYS A 266 -15.88 10.09 -8.58
N ILE A 267 -17.17 10.21 -8.92
CA ILE A 267 -17.62 10.68 -10.24
C ILE A 267 -17.17 12.13 -10.46
N ILE A 268 -17.35 13.00 -9.47
CA ILE A 268 -16.89 14.40 -9.54
C ILE A 268 -15.37 14.46 -9.75
N ALA A 269 -14.60 13.65 -9.04
CA ALA A 269 -13.15 13.58 -9.20
C ALA A 269 -12.74 13.11 -10.60
N GLU A 270 -13.41 12.09 -11.14
CA GLU A 270 -13.17 11.56 -12.49
C GLU A 270 -13.56 12.56 -13.59
N LEU A 271 -14.67 13.28 -13.45
CA LEU A 271 -15.05 14.32 -14.40
C LEU A 271 -14.03 15.47 -14.38
N ARG A 272 -13.56 15.87 -13.20
CA ARG A 272 -12.52 16.91 -13.06
C ARG A 272 -11.20 16.50 -13.67
N SER A 273 -10.76 15.25 -13.49
CA SER A 273 -9.51 14.77 -14.08
C SER A 273 -9.52 14.81 -15.62
N ARG A 274 -10.72 14.82 -16.22
CA ARG A 274 -10.97 14.90 -17.65
C ARG A 274 -11.37 16.30 -18.15
N ASN A 275 -11.31 17.33 -17.29
CA ASN A 275 -11.78 18.69 -17.59
C ASN A 275 -13.24 18.75 -18.07
N MET A 276 -14.09 17.85 -17.57
CA MET A 276 -15.52 17.79 -17.91
C MET A 276 -16.37 18.57 -16.90
N ARG A 277 -17.59 18.92 -17.30
CA ARG A 277 -18.58 19.56 -16.43
C ARG A 277 -18.97 18.65 -15.28
N THR A 278 -19.10 19.22 -14.08
CA THR A 278 -19.45 18.48 -12.85
C THR A 278 -20.79 18.92 -12.26
N ASP A 279 -21.76 19.24 -13.11
CA ASP A 279 -23.10 19.58 -12.62
C ASP A 279 -23.80 18.37 -11.98
N SER A 280 -24.68 18.64 -11.02
CA SER A 280 -25.33 17.60 -10.21
C SER A 280 -26.18 16.66 -11.06
N VAL A 281 -26.72 17.13 -12.19
CA VAL A 281 -27.56 16.33 -13.09
C VAL A 281 -26.72 15.23 -13.73
N ILE A 282 -25.55 15.56 -14.29
CA ILE A 282 -24.63 14.56 -14.86
C ILE A 282 -24.14 13.59 -13.77
N VAL A 283 -23.75 14.10 -12.60
CA VAL A 283 -23.24 13.27 -11.50
C VAL A 283 -24.30 12.27 -11.03
N ASP A 284 -25.55 12.73 -10.83
CA ASP A 284 -26.65 11.88 -10.38
C ASP A 284 -27.05 10.86 -11.44
N ARG A 285 -27.07 11.28 -12.71
CA ARG A 285 -27.31 10.37 -13.84
C ARG A 285 -26.31 9.22 -13.85
N ILE A 286 -25.00 9.52 -13.78
CA ILE A 286 -23.94 8.50 -13.75
C ILE A 286 -24.05 7.63 -12.49
N ALA A 287 -24.29 8.25 -11.32
CA ALA A 287 -24.41 7.53 -10.06
C ALA A 287 -25.59 6.54 -10.07
N ASN A 288 -26.70 6.88 -10.72
CA ASN A 288 -27.88 6.02 -10.86
C ASN A 288 -27.67 4.84 -11.83
N GLN A 289 -26.56 4.80 -12.58
CA GLN A 289 -26.21 3.66 -13.44
C GLN A 289 -25.43 2.56 -12.71
N LEU A 290 -25.19 2.72 -11.41
CA LEU A 290 -24.50 1.76 -10.55
C LEU A 290 -25.50 0.99 -9.69
N LEU A 291 -25.11 -0.21 -9.26
CA LEU A 291 -25.93 -1.05 -8.38
C LEU A 291 -25.61 -0.76 -6.91
N TYR A 292 -26.64 -0.67 -6.09
CA TYR A 292 -26.55 -0.40 -4.67
C TYR A 292 -27.29 -1.44 -3.83
N VAL A 293 -26.80 -1.69 -2.62
CA VAL A 293 -27.39 -2.64 -1.66
C VAL A 293 -27.44 -2.05 -0.24
N PRO A 294 -28.52 -2.31 0.54
CA PRO A 294 -29.79 -2.89 0.06
C PRO A 294 -30.47 -1.99 -0.98
N GLU A 295 -31.25 -2.59 -1.87
CA GLU A 295 -31.81 -1.94 -3.07
C GLU A 295 -32.81 -0.85 -2.68
N GLU A 296 -33.61 -1.09 -1.65
CA GLU A 296 -34.68 -0.19 -1.18
C GLU A 296 -34.13 1.15 -0.68
N ALA A 297 -32.91 1.14 -0.14
CA ALA A 297 -32.25 2.33 0.38
C ALA A 297 -31.17 2.90 -0.56
N GLU A 298 -30.86 2.19 -1.66
CA GLU A 298 -29.72 2.46 -2.54
C GLU A 298 -28.43 2.83 -1.79
N LEU A 299 -28.12 2.08 -0.73
CA LEU A 299 -27.14 2.52 0.26
C LEU A 299 -25.69 2.36 -0.20
N PHE A 300 -25.19 1.14 -0.28
CA PHE A 300 -23.78 0.82 -0.57
C PHE A 300 -23.59 0.38 -2.02
N SER A 301 -22.64 0.97 -2.74
CA SER A 301 -22.31 0.53 -4.10
C SER A 301 -21.69 -0.85 -4.10
N VAL A 302 -22.26 -1.77 -4.89
CA VAL A 302 -21.78 -3.14 -5.06
C VAL A 302 -20.35 -3.19 -5.60
N SER A 303 -19.96 -2.19 -6.41
CA SER A 303 -18.64 -2.12 -7.03
C SER A 303 -17.74 -1.01 -6.45
N GLY A 304 -18.18 -0.35 -5.37
CA GLY A 304 -17.55 0.88 -4.89
C GLY A 304 -17.41 1.90 -6.02
N CYS A 305 -16.19 2.42 -6.21
CA CYS A 305 -15.87 3.31 -7.33
C CYS A 305 -15.21 2.62 -8.53
N LYS A 306 -15.09 1.28 -8.54
CA LYS A 306 -14.33 0.54 -9.57
C LYS A 306 -14.87 0.74 -10.99
N LYS A 307 -16.18 0.91 -11.14
CA LYS A 307 -16.86 1.09 -12.44
C LYS A 307 -17.08 2.56 -12.82
N VAL A 308 -16.68 3.52 -11.99
CA VAL A 308 -16.97 4.95 -12.22
C VAL A 308 -16.40 5.43 -13.54
N ASN A 309 -15.13 5.14 -13.84
CA ASN A 309 -14.47 5.55 -15.08
C ASN A 309 -15.26 5.11 -16.33
N GLN A 310 -15.65 3.83 -16.40
CA GLN A 310 -16.46 3.30 -17.50
C GLN A 310 -17.86 3.93 -17.57
N LYS A 311 -18.46 4.27 -16.42
CA LYS A 311 -19.77 4.95 -16.40
C LYS A 311 -19.67 6.40 -16.83
N VAL A 312 -18.56 7.08 -16.54
CA VAL A 312 -18.29 8.42 -17.07
C VAL A 312 -18.20 8.36 -18.60
N ASP A 313 -17.47 7.40 -19.17
CA ASP A 313 -17.35 7.25 -20.63
C ASP A 313 -18.72 7.13 -21.34
N LEU A 314 -19.65 6.39 -20.72
CA LEU A 314 -20.94 6.06 -21.33
C LEU A 314 -22.02 7.13 -21.12
N PHE A 315 -21.94 7.90 -20.05
CA PHE A 315 -23.09 8.72 -19.59
C PHE A 315 -22.76 10.19 -19.33
N ALA A 316 -21.51 10.63 -19.50
CA ALA A 316 -21.09 12.00 -19.22
C ALA A 316 -21.28 12.98 -20.39
N THR A 317 -21.46 12.49 -21.62
CA THR A 317 -21.75 13.31 -22.80
C THR A 317 -23.11 12.94 -23.35
N ASP A 318 -24.03 13.90 -23.43
CA ASP A 318 -25.35 13.72 -24.04
C ASP A 318 -25.22 13.70 -25.57
N GLU A 319 -25.29 12.50 -26.16
CA GLU A 319 -25.83 12.25 -27.51
C GLU A 319 -26.62 10.94 -27.51
N PHE A 320 -27.79 10.94 -26.85
CA PHE A 320 -28.93 10.08 -27.21
C PHE A 320 -30.22 10.85 -26.96
#